data_AF-A0A8C3ICK1-F1
#
_entry.id   AF-A0A8C3ICK1-F1
#
_cell.length_a   1.000
_cell.length_b   1.000
_cell.length_c   1.000
_cell.angle_alpha   90.00
_cell.angle_beta   90.00
_cell.angle_gamma   90.00
#
_symmetry.space_group_name_H-M   'P 1'
#
loop_
_entity.id
_entity.type
_entity.pdbx_description
1 polymer ?
#
loop_
_entity_poly.entity_id
_entity_poly.type
_entity_poly.pdbx_seq_one_letter_code
_entity_poly.pdbx_strand_id
1 'polypeptide(L)'
;MEEAFRLALCVMMGLLLLRGSRLAGAIETGNAVSKGGDEEGQGATDPQTLTVTTILQDPYAMARGTELEGYCLDLLDKLAKMLHFNYKVTIVKDGRYGAVSSSGNWTGMVGEIVRQEADLAVAPLTITSVRDEVISFTTPFLATGIGILLRKDAASQGASLFGFLAPFSKETWTGVMVAYLLTCLCLFLAARLSPCEWKEPKSEENHFTFLNSLWFGAGALTLQGAAPYPKALSGRIIAAIWWLFTISLLAAYIANSTALLRSGNELLPIQTFEDLVKQREIEFGTIESSSTFQFFKNSRNPIHQMIYEYMDKRRDYVLVKNYHEAVQRVLESNYAFIGESISQDLLAARHCNLMRAPEVVGARGFGIATAKGSPWANKLSLAVLKLGESGDLDYLRNKWWETTCFHKGSDTWSPLKPQAMGGLFLVLAIGLALGVIVALVELSNKSRHAAEREKKSCCSVLMEEMSHRFRIKEGARENPERVKP
;
A
#
# COMPACT_ATOMS: atom_id res chain seq x y z
N MET A 1 -38.08 -8.78 -6.36
CA MET A 1 -36.78 -8.91 -5.64
C MET A 1 -36.38 -10.38 -5.45
N GLU A 2 -37.34 -11.30 -5.35
CA GLU A 2 -37.11 -12.74 -5.16
C GLU A 2 -36.67 -13.49 -6.44
N GLU A 3 -37.19 -13.11 -7.61
CA GLU A 3 -36.85 -13.75 -8.90
C GLU A 3 -35.43 -13.45 -9.40
N ALA A 4 -34.88 -12.26 -9.08
CA ALA A 4 -33.51 -11.90 -9.43
C ALA A 4 -32.47 -12.69 -8.61
N PHE A 5 -32.82 -13.13 -7.41
CA PHE A 5 -31.96 -13.91 -6.53
C PHE A 5 -31.87 -15.39 -6.96
N ARG A 6 -32.95 -15.94 -7.54
CA ARG A 6 -32.98 -17.30 -8.09
C ARG A 6 -32.17 -17.44 -9.37
N LEU A 7 -32.16 -16.42 -10.23
CA LEU A 7 -31.36 -16.41 -11.45
C LEU A 7 -29.85 -16.33 -11.15
N ALA A 8 -29.46 -15.59 -10.10
CA ALA A 8 -28.07 -15.50 -9.65
C ALA A 8 -27.54 -16.81 -9.04
N LEU A 9 -28.38 -17.57 -8.32
CA LEU A 9 -28.00 -18.88 -7.78
C LEU A 9 -27.85 -19.96 -8.88
N CYS A 10 -28.67 -19.94 -9.93
CA CYS A 10 -28.57 -20.89 -11.04
C CYS A 10 -27.31 -20.69 -11.91
N VAL A 11 -26.87 -19.44 -12.09
CA VAL A 11 -25.65 -19.13 -12.87
C VAL A 11 -24.38 -19.48 -12.08
N MET A 12 -24.40 -19.35 -10.75
CA MET A 12 -23.27 -19.72 -9.88
C MET A 12 -23.08 -21.24 -9.77
N MET A 13 -24.16 -22.03 -9.82
CA MET A 13 -24.09 -23.51 -9.81
C MET A 13 -23.64 -24.10 -11.16
N GLY A 14 -23.91 -23.42 -12.29
CA GLY A 14 -23.47 -23.85 -13.62
C GLY A 14 -21.96 -23.69 -13.87
N LEU A 15 -21.32 -22.73 -13.20
CA LEU A 15 -19.87 -22.47 -13.31
C LEU A 15 -19.01 -23.36 -12.39
N LEU A 16 -19.63 -24.06 -11.43
CA LEU A 16 -18.96 -24.99 -10.51
C LEU A 16 -18.90 -26.44 -11.02
N LEU A 17 -19.51 -26.76 -12.17
CA LEU A 17 -19.53 -28.12 -12.75
C LEU A 17 -18.66 -28.31 -14.00
N LEU A 18 -17.83 -27.32 -14.38
CA LEU A 18 -16.96 -27.37 -15.57
C LEU A 18 -15.46 -27.32 -15.29
N ARG A 19 -15.01 -27.83 -14.13
CA ARG A 19 -13.58 -27.95 -13.83
C ARG A 19 -13.22 -29.39 -13.50
N GLY A 20 -12.92 -30.17 -14.54
CA GLY A 20 -12.50 -31.55 -14.38
C GLY A 20 -11.92 -32.15 -15.66
N SER A 21 -10.62 -31.96 -15.88
CA SER A 21 -9.78 -32.98 -16.52
C SER A 21 -8.30 -32.68 -16.29
N ARG A 22 -7.65 -33.68 -15.68
CA ARG A 22 -6.22 -33.76 -15.38
C ARG A 22 -5.47 -34.15 -16.65
N LEU A 23 -4.23 -33.70 -16.79
CA LEU A 23 -3.19 -34.47 -17.49
C LEU A 23 -1.96 -34.53 -16.59
N ALA A 24 -1.62 -35.74 -16.18
CA ALA A 24 -0.37 -36.06 -15.51
C ALA A 24 0.71 -36.29 -16.58
N GLY A 25 1.88 -35.70 -16.39
CA GLY A 25 3.09 -36.00 -17.15
C GLY A 25 4.24 -36.15 -16.16
N ALA A 26 4.82 -37.35 -16.14
CA ALA A 26 5.95 -37.73 -15.29
C ALA A 26 7.23 -36.99 -15.72
N ILE A 27 8.06 -36.63 -14.73
CA ILE A 27 9.43 -36.12 -14.95
C ILE A 27 10.39 -37.23 -14.53
N GLU A 28 11.08 -37.81 -15.51
CA GLU A 28 12.30 -38.57 -15.31
C GLU A 28 13.51 -37.64 -15.34
N THR A 29 14.46 -37.93 -14.46
CA THR A 29 15.76 -37.29 -14.29
C THR A 29 16.73 -37.67 -15.40
N GLY A 30 17.49 -36.71 -15.94
CA GLY A 30 18.72 -37.03 -16.66
C GLY A 30 19.31 -35.95 -17.58
N ASN A 31 20.54 -35.54 -17.23
CA ASN A 31 21.65 -35.09 -18.09
C ASN A 31 21.76 -33.62 -18.58
N ALA A 32 22.73 -32.94 -17.97
CA ALA A 32 23.97 -32.45 -18.59
C ALA A 32 23.92 -31.94 -20.05
N VAL A 33 24.01 -30.62 -20.21
CA VAL A 33 24.18 -29.95 -21.51
C VAL A 33 25.63 -29.49 -21.67
N SER A 34 26.26 -29.91 -22.77
CA SER A 34 27.57 -29.43 -23.24
C SER A 34 27.33 -28.68 -24.55
N LYS A 35 27.74 -27.41 -24.64
CA LYS A 35 27.74 -26.65 -25.90
C LYS A 35 29.19 -26.46 -26.35
N GLY A 36 29.59 -27.17 -27.40
CA GLY A 36 30.83 -26.96 -28.13
C GLY A 36 30.58 -26.02 -29.30
N GLY A 37 31.41 -25.00 -29.45
CA GLY A 37 31.48 -24.18 -30.66
C GLY A 37 32.53 -24.77 -31.60
N ASP A 38 32.12 -25.08 -32.82
CA ASP A 38 33.00 -25.53 -33.89
C ASP A 38 33.63 -24.30 -34.58
N GLU A 39 34.92 -24.08 -34.40
CA GLU A 39 35.80 -23.45 -35.40
C GLU A 39 37.20 -24.08 -35.31
N GLU A 40 37.61 -24.81 -36.36
CA GLU A 40 38.93 -25.41 -36.52
C GLU A 40 39.98 -24.37 -36.93
N GLY A 41 41.13 -24.35 -36.25
CA GLY A 41 42.36 -23.77 -36.81
C GLY A 41 43.48 -23.38 -35.84
N GLN A 42 44.35 -24.34 -35.54
CA GLN A 42 45.78 -24.21 -35.16
C GLN A 42 46.16 -23.89 -33.68
N GLY A 43 46.49 -24.97 -32.96
CA GLY A 43 47.68 -25.03 -32.10
C GLY A 43 47.62 -24.34 -30.74
N ALA A 44 46.76 -24.77 -29.82
CA ALA A 44 46.87 -24.44 -28.40
C ALA A 44 46.19 -25.52 -27.55
N THR A 45 46.69 -25.73 -26.33
CA THR A 45 46.14 -26.58 -25.25
C THR A 45 44.61 -26.65 -25.26
N ASP A 46 44.05 -27.86 -25.18
CA ASP A 46 42.61 -28.14 -25.12
C ASP A 46 41.90 -27.20 -24.12
N PRO A 47 40.80 -26.51 -24.47
CA PRO A 47 40.20 -25.50 -23.61
C PRO A 47 39.68 -26.15 -22.32
N GLN A 48 40.16 -25.67 -21.16
CA GLN A 48 39.73 -26.17 -19.86
C GLN A 48 38.20 -26.04 -19.74
N THR A 49 37.52 -27.17 -19.56
CA THR A 49 36.06 -27.21 -19.38
C THR A 49 35.72 -27.09 -17.90
N LEU A 50 35.05 -26.00 -17.51
CA LEU A 50 34.66 -25.71 -16.12
C LEU A 50 33.24 -26.19 -15.82
N THR A 51 33.06 -26.83 -14.67
CA THR A 51 31.74 -27.18 -14.15
C THR A 51 31.16 -26.00 -13.40
N VAL A 52 30.01 -25.50 -13.84
CA VAL A 52 29.35 -24.33 -13.26
C VAL A 52 28.07 -24.77 -12.56
N THR A 53 27.94 -24.47 -11.27
CA THR A 53 26.69 -24.66 -10.52
C THR A 53 25.86 -23.38 -10.54
N THR A 54 24.54 -23.54 -10.62
CA THR A 54 23.57 -22.43 -10.57
C THR A 54 22.27 -22.86 -9.89
N ILE A 55 21.37 -21.92 -9.67
CA ILE A 55 20.05 -22.14 -9.06
C ILE A 55 18.96 -21.54 -9.94
N LEU A 56 17.84 -22.24 -10.09
CA LEU A 56 16.69 -21.75 -10.86
C LEU A 56 16.04 -20.57 -10.12
N GLN A 57 16.13 -19.38 -10.71
CA GLN A 57 15.50 -18.16 -10.23
C GLN A 57 15.36 -17.17 -11.39
N ASP A 58 14.14 -16.68 -11.61
CA ASP A 58 13.83 -15.64 -12.60
C ASP A 58 14.41 -14.27 -12.17
N PRO A 59 15.10 -13.50 -13.06
CA PRO A 59 15.43 -13.79 -14.46
C PRO A 59 16.89 -14.28 -14.63
N TYR A 60 17.52 -14.76 -13.56
CA TYR A 60 18.94 -15.11 -13.52
C TYR A 60 19.23 -16.42 -14.25
N ALA A 61 18.46 -17.47 -13.95
CA ALA A 61 18.54 -18.77 -14.60
C ALA A 61 17.14 -19.40 -14.62
N MET A 62 16.65 -19.67 -15.83
CA MET A 62 15.31 -20.19 -16.11
C MET A 62 15.41 -21.37 -17.07
N ALA A 63 14.56 -22.37 -16.87
CA ALA A 63 14.48 -23.50 -17.77
C ALA A 63 13.47 -23.21 -18.90
N ARG A 64 13.95 -23.24 -20.15
CA ARG A 64 13.12 -23.15 -21.35
C ARG A 64 13.23 -24.46 -22.13
N GLY A 65 12.34 -25.40 -21.81
CA GLY A 65 12.44 -26.77 -22.31
C GLY A 65 13.69 -27.46 -21.75
N THR A 66 14.61 -27.85 -22.63
CA THR A 66 15.88 -28.50 -22.26
C THR A 66 17.04 -27.52 -22.10
N GLU A 67 16.87 -26.25 -22.46
CA GLU A 67 17.92 -25.24 -22.37
C GLU A 67 17.73 -24.33 -21.15
N LEU A 68 18.84 -23.83 -20.62
CA LEU A 68 18.84 -22.78 -19.59
C LEU A 68 19.06 -21.43 -20.26
N GLU A 69 18.26 -20.44 -19.89
CA GLU A 69 18.41 -19.05 -20.32
C GLU A 69 18.33 -18.12 -19.09
N GLY A 70 18.87 -16.91 -19.21
CA GLY A 70 18.79 -15.90 -18.14
C GLY A 70 20.02 -15.01 -18.06
N TYR A 71 19.94 -14.00 -17.20
CA TYR A 71 21.01 -13.02 -16.99
C TYR A 71 22.35 -13.68 -16.64
N CYS A 72 22.36 -14.68 -15.76
CA CYS A 72 23.59 -15.35 -15.35
C CYS A 72 24.19 -16.22 -16.46
N LEU A 73 23.36 -16.74 -17.36
CA LEU A 73 23.80 -17.55 -18.52
C LEU A 73 24.43 -16.65 -19.58
N ASP A 74 23.79 -15.53 -19.91
CA ASP A 74 24.34 -14.53 -20.84
C ASP A 74 25.66 -13.93 -20.33
N LEU A 75 25.73 -13.67 -19.01
CA LEU A 75 26.96 -13.21 -18.35
C LEU A 75 28.07 -14.26 -18.47
N LEU A 76 27.75 -15.53 -18.18
CA LEU A 76 28.69 -16.64 -18.29
C LEU A 76 29.21 -16.81 -19.72
N ASP A 77 28.34 -16.69 -20.72
CA ASP A 77 28.72 -16.72 -22.14
C ASP A 77 29.69 -15.60 -22.52
N LYS A 78 29.45 -14.37 -22.05
CA LYS A 78 30.38 -13.26 -22.28
C LYS A 78 31.73 -13.53 -21.62
N LEU A 79 31.74 -14.01 -20.38
CA LEU A 79 32.97 -14.33 -19.65
C LEU A 79 33.75 -15.48 -20.31
N ALA A 80 33.06 -16.52 -20.77
CA ALA A 80 33.64 -17.66 -21.48
C ALA A 80 34.33 -17.22 -22.77
N LYS A 81 33.69 -16.33 -23.54
CA LYS A 81 34.28 -15.76 -24.77
C LYS A 81 35.48 -14.87 -24.50
N MET A 82 35.44 -14.05 -23.44
CA MET A 82 36.53 -13.15 -23.08
C MET A 82 37.76 -13.87 -22.53
N LEU A 83 37.56 -15.01 -21.84
CA LEU A 83 38.61 -15.75 -21.15
C LEU A 83 38.95 -17.09 -21.83
N HIS A 84 38.29 -17.41 -22.94
CA HIS A 84 38.50 -18.60 -23.77
C HIS A 84 38.43 -19.92 -22.97
N PHE A 85 37.36 -20.12 -22.19
CA PHE A 85 37.09 -21.38 -21.49
C PHE A 85 35.77 -22.02 -21.94
N ASN A 86 35.72 -23.35 -21.89
CA ASN A 86 34.49 -24.11 -22.10
C ASN A 86 33.80 -24.33 -20.76
N TYR A 87 32.48 -24.51 -20.75
CA TYR A 87 31.76 -24.71 -19.50
C TYR A 87 30.58 -25.67 -19.63
N LYS A 88 30.20 -26.28 -18.51
CA LYS A 88 29.03 -27.12 -18.36
C LYS A 88 28.21 -26.65 -17.16
N VAL A 89 26.96 -26.28 -17.39
CA VAL A 89 26.07 -25.80 -16.33
C VAL A 89 25.33 -26.96 -15.69
N THR A 90 25.25 -26.94 -14.36
CA THR A 90 24.52 -27.89 -13.53
C THR A 90 23.66 -27.11 -12.53
N ILE A 91 22.48 -27.65 -12.23
CA ILE A 91 21.59 -27.08 -11.22
C ILE A 91 21.98 -27.67 -9.86
N VAL A 92 22.10 -26.80 -8.86
CA VAL A 92 22.40 -27.20 -7.47
C VAL A 92 21.43 -28.27 -6.97
N LYS A 93 21.98 -29.33 -6.37
CA LYS A 93 21.20 -30.55 -6.05
C LYS A 93 20.10 -30.35 -5.01
N ASP A 94 20.38 -29.53 -4.00
CA ASP A 94 19.48 -29.30 -2.85
C ASP A 94 18.61 -28.05 -2.98
N GLY A 95 18.74 -27.29 -4.08
CA GLY A 95 18.00 -26.05 -4.32
C GLY A 95 18.37 -24.90 -3.38
N ARG A 96 19.55 -24.91 -2.73
CA ARG A 96 19.95 -23.88 -1.75
C ARG A 96 21.17 -23.09 -2.23
N TYR A 97 21.28 -21.84 -1.80
CA TYR A 97 22.48 -21.03 -2.07
C TYR A 97 23.69 -21.53 -1.28
N GLY A 98 23.47 -21.86 -0.01
CA GLY A 98 24.49 -22.39 0.87
C GLY A 98 24.54 -21.65 2.20
N ALA A 99 24.42 -22.46 3.26
CA ALA A 99 24.51 -22.08 4.65
C ALA A 99 25.19 -23.21 5.43
N VAL A 100 25.67 -22.90 6.63
CA VAL A 100 26.27 -23.90 7.53
C VAL A 100 25.14 -24.73 8.14
N SER A 101 25.18 -26.05 7.91
CA SER A 101 24.27 -27.02 8.51
C SER A 101 24.55 -27.20 10.00
N SER A 102 23.63 -27.83 10.74
CA SER A 102 23.85 -28.21 12.15
C SER A 102 25.07 -29.12 12.35
N SER A 103 25.46 -29.87 11.32
CA SER A 103 26.66 -30.71 11.30
C SER A 103 27.97 -29.94 11.04
N GLY A 104 27.91 -28.61 10.83
CA GLY A 104 29.06 -27.77 10.48
C GLY A 104 29.43 -27.78 8.99
N ASN A 105 28.78 -28.61 8.17
CA ASN A 105 29.05 -28.70 6.74
C ASN A 105 28.26 -27.65 5.93
N TRP A 106 28.86 -27.17 4.84
CA TRP A 106 28.21 -26.24 3.91
C TRP A 106 27.24 -26.97 2.96
N THR A 107 26.01 -26.46 2.87
CA THR A 107 25.00 -26.92 1.91
C THR A 107 25.02 -26.06 0.64
N GLY A 108 24.14 -26.37 -0.33
CA GLY A 108 23.93 -25.53 -1.51
C GLY A 108 25.13 -25.39 -2.44
N MET A 109 25.08 -24.36 -3.28
CA MET A 109 26.14 -24.02 -4.23
C MET A 109 27.48 -23.80 -3.53
N VAL A 110 27.50 -23.12 -2.36
CA VAL A 110 28.73 -22.94 -1.57
C VAL A 110 29.33 -24.29 -1.20
N GLY A 111 28.50 -25.25 -0.76
CA GLY A 111 28.94 -26.59 -0.44
C GLY A 111 29.49 -27.36 -1.64
N GLU A 112 28.88 -27.23 -2.81
CA GLU A 112 29.36 -27.86 -4.05
C GLU A 112 30.76 -27.35 -4.46
N ILE A 113 31.02 -26.04 -4.32
CA ILE A 113 32.35 -25.46 -4.55
C ILE A 113 33.37 -25.96 -3.51
N VAL A 114 33.01 -25.97 -2.23
CA VAL A 114 33.90 -26.44 -1.15
C VAL A 114 34.26 -27.92 -1.34
N ARG A 115 33.32 -28.75 -1.80
CA ARG A 115 33.53 -30.18 -2.09
C ARG A 115 34.14 -30.45 -3.46
N GLN A 116 34.47 -29.41 -4.24
CA GLN A 116 35.02 -29.53 -5.60
C GLN A 116 34.11 -30.31 -6.56
N GLU A 117 32.80 -30.26 -6.35
CA GLU A 117 31.80 -30.81 -7.28
C GLU A 117 31.51 -29.84 -8.44
N ALA A 118 31.79 -28.55 -8.23
CA ALA A 118 31.75 -27.50 -9.24
C ALA A 118 32.96 -26.58 -9.10
N ASP A 119 33.40 -25.99 -10.22
CA ASP A 119 34.52 -25.06 -10.27
C ASP A 119 34.08 -23.61 -10.01
N LEU A 120 32.92 -23.25 -10.53
CA LEU A 120 32.33 -21.92 -10.44
C LEU A 120 30.86 -21.99 -9.99
N ALA A 121 30.41 -20.99 -9.25
CA ALA A 121 29.00 -20.77 -8.97
C ALA A 121 28.57 -19.41 -9.54
N VAL A 122 27.73 -19.45 -10.57
CA VAL A 122 27.22 -18.27 -11.28
C VAL A 122 25.71 -18.20 -11.08
N ALA A 123 25.32 -17.37 -10.13
CA ALA A 123 23.96 -17.24 -9.62
C ALA A 123 23.80 -15.89 -8.91
N PRO A 124 22.59 -15.48 -8.49
CA PRO A 124 22.38 -14.36 -7.58
C PRO A 124 22.86 -14.70 -6.14
N LEU A 125 24.14 -15.05 -6.02
CA LEU A 125 24.78 -15.46 -4.78
C LEU A 125 25.36 -14.23 -4.07
N THR A 126 24.77 -13.87 -2.94
CA THR A 126 25.24 -12.75 -2.11
C THR A 126 26.64 -12.99 -1.57
N ILE A 127 27.53 -12.02 -1.76
CA ILE A 127 28.85 -11.96 -1.11
C ILE A 127 28.64 -11.68 0.39
N THR A 128 29.17 -12.55 1.25
CA THR A 128 29.11 -12.40 2.72
C THR A 128 30.43 -12.84 3.33
N SER A 129 30.84 -12.27 4.46
CA SER A 129 32.10 -12.62 5.13
C SER A 129 32.24 -14.12 5.40
N VAL A 130 31.20 -14.75 5.97
CA VAL A 130 31.23 -16.19 6.33
C VAL A 130 31.39 -17.09 5.09
N ARG A 131 30.86 -16.68 3.94
CA ARG A 131 31.06 -17.41 2.67
C ARG A 131 32.46 -17.16 2.12
N ASP A 132 32.92 -15.92 2.14
CA ASP A 132 34.25 -15.56 1.62
C ASP A 132 35.41 -16.16 2.44
N GLU A 133 35.17 -16.64 3.66
CA GLU A 133 36.16 -17.43 4.40
C GLU A 133 36.45 -18.79 3.74
N VAL A 134 35.46 -19.43 3.13
CA VAL A 134 35.57 -20.80 2.59
C VAL A 134 35.61 -20.88 1.06
N ILE A 135 35.17 -19.85 0.37
CA ILE A 135 35.21 -19.70 -1.09
C ILE A 135 35.75 -18.31 -1.45
N SER A 136 36.09 -18.11 -2.72
CA SER A 136 36.55 -16.81 -3.23
C SER A 136 35.51 -16.20 -4.16
N PHE A 137 35.16 -14.94 -3.93
CA PHE A 137 34.26 -14.19 -4.81
C PHE A 137 35.00 -13.28 -5.79
N THR A 138 34.37 -13.02 -6.94
CA THR A 138 34.73 -11.88 -7.80
C THR A 138 34.25 -10.56 -7.21
N THR A 139 34.70 -9.45 -7.80
CA THR A 139 33.96 -8.18 -7.72
C THR A 139 32.47 -8.39 -8.07
N PRO A 140 31.56 -7.66 -7.41
CA PRO A 140 30.14 -7.87 -7.63
C PRO A 140 29.73 -7.45 -9.04
N PHE A 141 29.02 -8.32 -9.75
CA PHE A 141 28.48 -8.02 -11.08
C PHE A 141 27.11 -7.32 -11.02
N LEU A 142 26.44 -7.37 -9.85
CA LEU A 142 25.16 -6.72 -9.65
C LEU A 142 25.04 -6.22 -8.20
N ALA A 143 24.72 -4.94 -8.03
CA ALA A 143 24.49 -4.32 -6.73
C ALA A 143 23.03 -4.51 -6.27
N THR A 144 22.83 -4.70 -4.96
CA THR A 144 21.51 -4.90 -4.35
C THR A 144 21.54 -4.50 -2.86
N GLY A 145 20.41 -4.64 -2.18
CA GLY A 145 20.29 -4.53 -0.72
C GLY A 145 19.10 -5.34 -0.21
N ILE A 146 18.76 -5.20 1.07
CA ILE A 146 17.54 -5.77 1.64
C ILE A 146 16.42 -4.75 1.49
N GLY A 147 15.36 -5.12 0.77
CA GLY A 147 14.12 -4.37 0.72
C GLY A 147 12.95 -5.19 1.27
N ILE A 148 11.79 -4.53 1.34
CA ILE A 148 10.51 -5.12 1.74
C ILE A 148 9.59 -5.13 0.52
N LEU A 149 9.08 -6.29 0.15
CA LEU A 149 8.07 -6.47 -0.90
C LEU A 149 6.70 -6.67 -0.27
N LEU A 150 5.73 -5.89 -0.72
CA LEU A 150 4.37 -5.84 -0.18
C LEU A 150 3.36 -5.85 -1.32
N ARG A 151 2.12 -6.25 -1.01
CA ARG A 151 0.96 -5.98 -1.84
C ARG A 151 0.51 -4.53 -1.63
N LYS A 152 0.10 -3.83 -2.69
CA LYS A 152 -0.29 -2.41 -2.64
C LYS A 152 -1.47 -2.14 -1.71
N ASP A 153 -2.45 -3.04 -1.70
CA ASP A 153 -3.65 -3.00 -0.83
C ASP A 153 -3.38 -3.42 0.62
N ALA A 154 -2.42 -4.33 0.85
CA ALA A 154 -1.92 -4.60 2.21
C ALA A 154 -1.24 -3.34 2.80
N ALA A 155 -0.58 -2.58 1.93
CA ALA A 155 -0.07 -1.26 2.19
C ALA A 155 -1.15 -0.15 2.04
N SER A 156 -2.44 -0.44 2.12
CA SER A 156 -3.43 0.61 2.38
C SER A 156 -4.31 0.19 3.53
N GLN A 157 -4.05 0.79 4.69
CA GLN A 157 -4.97 0.73 5.82
C GLN A 157 -6.34 1.14 5.29
N GLY A 158 -7.30 0.22 5.45
CA GLY A 158 -8.59 0.25 4.77
C GLY A 158 -9.25 1.63 4.83
N ALA A 159 -9.91 1.99 3.72
CA ALA A 159 -10.64 3.24 3.50
C ALA A 159 -11.03 3.92 4.83
N SER A 160 -10.24 4.93 5.22
CA SER A 160 -10.51 5.64 6.46
C SER A 160 -11.89 6.28 6.32
N LEU A 161 -12.84 5.85 7.15
CA LEU A 161 -14.22 6.39 7.12
C LEU A 161 -14.20 7.93 7.22
N PHE A 162 -13.19 8.48 7.90
CA PHE A 162 -12.98 9.92 8.08
C PHE A 162 -11.98 10.55 7.09
N GLY A 163 -11.74 9.92 5.93
CA GLY A 163 -10.80 10.42 4.92
C GLY A 163 -11.13 11.83 4.42
N PHE A 164 -12.40 12.25 4.50
CA PHE A 164 -12.80 13.63 4.20
C PHE A 164 -12.21 14.68 5.16
N LEU A 165 -11.74 14.31 6.35
CA LEU A 165 -11.05 15.24 7.27
C LEU A 165 -9.55 15.36 6.99
N ALA A 166 -8.98 14.48 6.17
CA ALA A 166 -7.55 14.43 5.86
C ALA A 166 -6.96 15.69 5.18
N PRO A 167 -7.72 16.53 4.43
CA PRO A 167 -7.15 17.73 3.82
C PRO A 167 -6.58 18.75 4.82
N PHE A 168 -6.93 18.67 6.11
CA PHE A 168 -6.32 19.50 7.14
C PHE A 168 -5.81 18.65 8.31
N SER A 169 -4.70 19.09 8.90
CA SER A 169 -4.15 18.47 10.10
C SER A 169 -5.04 18.74 11.33
N LYS A 170 -4.84 17.97 12.40
CA LYS A 170 -5.60 18.12 13.65
C LYS A 170 -5.42 19.50 14.26
N GLU A 171 -4.23 20.07 14.15
CA GLU A 171 -3.90 21.41 14.63
C GLU A 171 -4.69 22.47 13.86
N THR A 172 -4.76 22.33 12.53
CA THR A 172 -5.53 23.24 11.66
C THR A 172 -7.02 23.19 11.99
N TRP A 173 -7.59 21.99 12.14
CA TRP A 173 -8.99 21.83 12.54
C TRP A 173 -9.29 22.46 13.91
N THR A 174 -8.37 22.32 14.86
CA THR A 174 -8.47 22.96 16.18
C THR A 174 -8.44 24.48 16.04
N GLY A 175 -7.56 25.02 15.20
CA GLY A 175 -7.49 26.45 14.90
C GLY A 175 -8.78 27.00 14.28
N VAL A 176 -9.40 26.26 13.34
CA VAL A 176 -10.69 26.63 12.74
C VAL A 176 -11.79 26.69 13.80
N MET A 177 -11.85 25.72 14.72
CA MET A 177 -12.83 25.71 15.81
C MET A 177 -12.64 26.91 16.75
N VAL A 178 -11.40 27.24 17.10
CA VAL A 178 -11.09 28.42 17.95
C VAL A 178 -11.47 29.72 17.23
N ALA A 179 -11.10 29.87 15.95
CA ALA A 179 -11.44 31.05 15.15
C ALA A 179 -12.95 31.24 14.99
N TYR A 180 -13.70 30.14 14.81
CA TYR A 180 -15.16 30.16 14.74
C TYR A 180 -15.79 30.68 16.04
N LEU A 181 -15.40 30.11 17.19
CA LEU A 181 -15.94 30.53 18.49
C LEU A 181 -15.58 31.98 18.81
N LEU A 182 -14.35 32.40 18.51
CA LEU A 182 -13.90 33.78 18.71
C LEU A 182 -14.69 34.76 17.84
N THR A 183 -14.90 34.45 16.56
CA THR A 183 -15.71 35.28 15.66
C THR A 183 -17.14 35.41 16.16
N CYS A 184 -17.76 34.31 16.61
CA CYS A 184 -19.13 34.33 17.13
C CYS A 184 -19.23 35.18 18.41
N LEU A 185 -18.22 35.11 19.29
CA LEU A 185 -18.12 35.96 20.46
C LEU A 185 -17.98 37.44 20.07
N CYS A 186 -17.10 37.77 19.13
CA CYS A 186 -16.92 39.13 18.62
C CYS A 186 -18.20 39.68 17.98
N LEU A 187 -18.92 38.88 17.19
CA LEU A 187 -20.22 39.26 16.62
C LEU A 187 -21.26 39.51 17.72
N PHE A 188 -21.33 38.64 18.73
CA PHE A 188 -22.22 38.83 19.87
C PHE A 188 -21.90 40.13 20.63
N LEU A 189 -20.63 40.39 20.94
CA LEU A 189 -20.20 41.62 21.61
C LEU A 189 -20.47 42.86 20.75
N ALA A 190 -20.13 42.83 19.47
CA ALA A 190 -20.40 43.92 18.55
C ALA A 190 -21.90 44.20 18.43
N ALA A 191 -22.74 43.17 18.41
CA ALA A 191 -24.19 43.33 18.37
C ALA A 191 -24.74 43.96 19.66
N ARG A 192 -24.16 43.65 20.83
CA ARG A 192 -24.56 44.24 22.10
C ARG A 192 -24.08 45.67 22.28
N LEU A 193 -22.85 45.98 21.86
CA LEU A 193 -22.21 47.28 22.05
C LEU A 193 -22.66 48.33 21.02
N SER A 194 -23.02 47.92 19.80
CA SER A 194 -23.29 48.86 18.70
C SER A 194 -24.69 49.48 18.82
N PRO A 195 -24.82 50.81 18.95
CA PRO A 195 -26.14 51.45 19.10
C PRO A 195 -27.08 51.20 17.92
N CYS A 196 -26.55 51.10 16.70
CA CYS A 196 -27.34 50.92 15.48
C CYS A 196 -28.02 49.54 15.35
N GLU A 197 -27.66 48.56 16.20
CA GLU A 197 -28.36 47.27 16.25
C GLU A 197 -29.63 47.34 17.10
N TRP A 198 -29.76 48.37 17.94
CA TRP A 198 -30.90 48.59 18.82
C TRP A 198 -31.85 49.63 18.21
N LYS A 199 -33.13 49.28 18.01
CA LYS A 199 -34.15 50.29 17.71
C LYS A 199 -34.66 50.93 19.00
N GLU A 200 -34.98 50.13 20.02
CA GLU A 200 -35.34 50.58 21.37
C GLU A 200 -34.79 49.62 22.44
N PRO A 201 -33.70 49.97 23.16
CA PRO A 201 -33.01 49.05 24.07
C PRO A 201 -33.79 48.64 25.32
N LYS A 202 -34.93 49.30 25.61
CA LYS A 202 -35.80 49.00 26.76
C LYS A 202 -37.03 48.15 26.40
N SER A 203 -37.32 47.97 25.11
CA SER A 203 -38.57 47.37 24.60
C SER A 203 -38.31 46.16 23.69
N GLU A 204 -37.21 46.16 22.92
CA GLU A 204 -36.87 45.07 22.01
C GLU A 204 -35.69 44.22 22.51
N GLU A 205 -35.81 42.90 22.38
CA GLU A 205 -34.69 41.98 22.54
C GLU A 205 -33.79 41.99 21.30
N ASN A 206 -32.47 42.01 21.49
CA ASN A 206 -31.53 41.95 20.38
C ASN A 206 -31.55 40.57 19.70
N HIS A 207 -31.77 40.54 18.39
CA HIS A 207 -31.89 39.31 17.61
C HIS A 207 -30.56 38.53 17.53
N PHE A 208 -29.41 39.16 17.75
CA PHE A 208 -28.12 38.48 17.88
C PHE A 208 -27.88 37.99 19.31
N THR A 209 -28.53 36.88 19.66
CA THR A 209 -28.15 36.08 20.82
C THR A 209 -26.86 35.31 20.52
N PHE A 210 -26.16 34.81 21.54
CA PHE A 210 -24.93 34.02 21.32
C PHE A 210 -25.20 32.78 20.44
N LEU A 211 -26.37 32.12 20.62
CA LEU A 211 -26.81 31.01 19.77
C LEU A 211 -27.06 31.44 18.32
N ASN A 212 -27.68 32.61 18.11
CA ASN A 212 -27.89 33.14 16.77
C ASN A 212 -26.58 33.59 16.11
N SER A 213 -25.59 34.05 16.89
CA SER A 213 -24.23 34.31 16.40
C SER A 213 -23.53 33.02 15.98
N LEU A 214 -23.68 31.93 16.75
CA LEU A 214 -23.16 30.61 16.37
C LEU A 214 -23.81 30.12 15.07
N TRP A 215 -25.14 30.26 14.95
CA TRP A 215 -25.88 29.89 13.74
C TRP A 215 -25.46 30.73 12.52
N PHE A 216 -25.30 32.05 12.69
CA PHE A 216 -24.77 32.95 11.67
C PHE A 216 -23.37 32.52 11.20
N GLY A 217 -22.46 32.29 12.16
CA GLY A 217 -21.09 31.87 11.87
C GLY A 217 -21.02 30.52 11.15
N ALA A 218 -21.89 29.58 11.53
CA ALA A 218 -21.99 28.27 10.89
C ALA A 218 -22.53 28.37 9.46
N GLY A 219 -23.55 29.20 9.23
CA GLY A 219 -24.09 29.46 7.89
C GLY A 219 -23.08 30.10 6.92
N ALA A 220 -22.12 30.86 7.44
CA ALA A 220 -21.01 31.40 6.66
C ALA A 220 -19.93 30.37 6.31
N LEU A 221 -19.71 29.35 7.15
CA LEU A 221 -18.83 28.21 6.84
C LEU A 221 -19.40 27.32 5.75
N THR A 222 -20.73 27.18 5.69
CA THR A 222 -21.43 26.38 4.67
C THR A 222 -21.78 27.16 3.40
N LEU A 223 -21.41 28.44 3.31
CA LEU A 223 -21.76 29.36 2.23
C LEU A 223 -23.27 29.51 1.96
N GLN A 224 -24.14 29.13 2.90
CA GLN A 224 -25.59 29.29 2.74
C GLN A 224 -26.07 30.66 3.25
N GLY A 225 -25.31 31.28 4.15
CA GLY A 225 -25.76 32.46 4.89
C GLY A 225 -26.88 32.11 5.86
N ALA A 226 -26.93 32.78 7.00
CA ALA A 226 -28.00 32.58 7.97
C ALA A 226 -28.48 33.93 8.50
N ALA A 227 -29.79 34.06 8.72
CA ALA A 227 -30.37 35.17 9.44
C ALA A 227 -30.20 34.94 10.96
N PRO A 228 -30.13 36.00 11.80
CA PRO A 228 -30.26 37.42 11.48
C PRO A 228 -28.99 38.05 10.88
N TYR A 229 -29.13 39.15 10.13
CA TYR A 229 -28.01 39.87 9.50
C TYR A 229 -27.61 41.12 10.31
N PRO A 230 -26.31 41.44 10.45
CA PRO A 230 -25.88 42.62 11.19
C PRO A 230 -26.30 43.91 10.47
N LYS A 231 -26.92 44.84 11.21
CA LYS A 231 -27.33 46.16 10.72
C LYS A 231 -26.18 47.17 10.84
N ALA A 232 -25.44 47.12 11.94
CA ALA A 232 -24.35 48.03 12.25
C ALA A 232 -23.10 47.77 11.39
N LEU A 233 -22.37 48.85 11.10
CA LEU A 233 -21.15 48.79 10.30
C LEU A 233 -20.08 47.90 10.95
N SER A 234 -19.93 47.95 12.27
CA SER A 234 -19.02 47.11 13.07
C SER A 234 -19.28 45.61 12.84
N GLY A 235 -20.55 45.17 12.97
CA GLY A 235 -20.95 43.79 12.74
C GLY A 235 -20.76 43.36 11.29
N ARG A 236 -21.02 44.26 10.33
CA ARG A 236 -20.77 44.02 8.90
C ARG A 236 -19.28 43.86 8.57
N ILE A 237 -18.40 44.62 9.21
CA ILE A 237 -16.95 44.47 9.03
C ILE A 237 -16.49 43.10 9.54
N ILE A 238 -16.93 42.70 10.74
CA ILE A 238 -16.59 41.39 11.31
C ILE A 238 -17.12 40.26 10.41
N ALA A 239 -18.37 40.37 9.95
CA ALA A 239 -18.96 39.39 9.04
C ALA A 239 -18.22 39.32 7.70
N ALA A 240 -17.82 40.46 7.12
CA ALA A 240 -17.07 40.51 5.87
C ALA A 240 -15.69 39.86 5.99
N ILE A 241 -14.97 40.11 7.09
CA ILE A 241 -13.67 39.48 7.37
C ILE A 241 -13.86 37.97 7.57
N TRP A 242 -14.91 37.55 8.30
CA TRP A 242 -15.23 36.15 8.46
C TRP A 242 -15.53 35.47 7.13
N TRP A 243 -16.33 36.09 6.26
CA TRP A 243 -16.62 35.55 4.93
C TRP A 243 -15.38 35.42 4.06
N LEU A 244 -14.47 36.41 4.10
CA LEU A 244 -13.20 36.31 3.39
C LEU A 244 -12.39 35.12 3.90
N PHE A 245 -12.31 34.95 5.21
CA PHE A 245 -11.63 33.82 5.84
C PHE A 245 -12.26 32.47 5.44
N THR A 246 -13.59 32.33 5.48
CA THR A 246 -14.27 31.06 5.13
C THR A 246 -14.11 30.71 3.66
N ILE A 247 -14.18 31.69 2.75
CA ILE A 247 -13.93 31.47 1.31
C ILE A 247 -12.50 31.01 1.07
N SER A 248 -11.51 31.67 1.68
CA SER A 248 -10.10 31.26 1.56
C SER A 248 -9.85 29.87 2.15
N LEU A 249 -10.46 29.56 3.30
CA LEU A 249 -10.37 28.24 3.92
C LEU A 249 -10.98 27.14 3.04
N LEU A 250 -12.15 27.39 2.44
CA LEU A 250 -12.79 26.44 1.53
C LEU A 250 -11.94 26.22 0.28
N ALA A 251 -11.38 27.28 -0.30
CA ALA A 251 -10.49 27.16 -1.46
C ALA A 251 -9.27 26.30 -1.14
N ALA A 252 -8.64 26.51 0.02
CA ALA A 252 -7.52 25.69 0.49
C ALA A 252 -7.93 24.22 0.71
N TYR A 253 -9.10 23.98 1.30
CA TYR A 253 -9.64 22.64 1.51
C TYR A 253 -9.86 21.91 0.18
N ILE A 254 -10.51 22.56 -0.80
CA ILE A 254 -10.76 21.98 -2.13
C ILE A 254 -9.44 21.69 -2.84
N ALA A 255 -8.49 22.62 -2.81
CA ALA A 255 -7.18 22.44 -3.43
C ALA A 255 -6.44 21.23 -2.86
N ASN A 256 -6.36 21.13 -1.52
CA ASN A 256 -5.65 20.02 -0.89
C ASN A 256 -6.39 18.69 -1.00
N SER A 257 -7.72 18.69 -0.92
CA SER A 257 -8.54 17.50 -1.17
C SER A 257 -8.35 16.99 -2.61
N THR A 258 -8.28 17.90 -3.60
CA THR A 258 -8.05 17.53 -5.00
C THR A 258 -6.64 16.97 -5.19
N ALA A 259 -5.63 17.56 -4.55
CA ALA A 259 -4.27 17.04 -4.58
C ALA A 259 -4.17 15.65 -3.95
N LEU A 260 -4.85 15.40 -2.83
CA LEU A 260 -4.90 14.09 -2.18
C LEU A 260 -5.59 13.04 -3.07
N LEU A 261 -6.71 13.39 -3.69
CA LEU A 261 -7.43 12.49 -4.61
C LEU A 261 -6.65 12.22 -5.89
N ARG A 262 -5.89 13.20 -6.40
CA ARG A 262 -5.12 13.08 -7.64
C ARG A 262 -3.80 12.34 -7.45
N SER A 263 -3.14 12.57 -6.32
CA SER A 263 -1.82 11.96 -6.08
C SER A 263 -1.93 10.44 -5.99
N GLY A 264 -3.09 9.87 -5.62
CA GLY A 264 -3.26 8.42 -5.48
C GLY A 264 -2.22 7.79 -4.55
N ASN A 265 -1.45 8.63 -3.84
CA ASN A 265 -0.46 8.26 -2.87
C ASN A 265 -1.28 7.93 -1.63
N GLU A 266 -1.88 6.75 -1.64
CA GLU A 266 -2.07 5.98 -0.43
C GLU A 266 -0.73 6.07 0.29
N LEU A 267 -0.66 6.88 1.36
CA LEU A 267 0.52 6.97 2.22
C LEU A 267 0.87 5.53 2.56
N LEU A 268 1.94 5.03 1.95
CA LEU A 268 2.38 3.67 2.17
C LEU A 268 2.58 3.54 3.69
N PRO A 269 1.77 2.73 4.40
CA PRO A 269 1.81 2.59 5.84
C PRO A 269 3.12 1.94 6.27
N ILE A 270 3.79 1.24 5.34
CA ILE A 270 5.12 0.68 5.53
C ILE A 270 6.06 1.30 4.50
N GLN A 271 6.88 2.25 4.95
CA GLN A 271 8.00 2.78 4.16
C GLN A 271 9.34 2.28 4.69
N THR A 272 9.39 2.03 6.01
CA THR A 272 10.60 1.62 6.71
C THR A 272 10.46 0.27 7.39
N PHE A 273 11.59 -0.34 7.74
CA PHE A 273 11.65 -1.52 8.61
C PHE A 273 11.11 -1.24 10.01
N GLU A 274 11.19 0.01 10.49
CA GLU A 274 10.60 0.41 11.77
C GLU A 274 9.07 0.38 11.70
N ASP A 275 8.47 0.88 10.61
CA ASP A 275 7.02 0.81 10.39
C ASP A 275 6.54 -0.64 10.35
N LEU A 276 7.30 -1.52 9.68
CA LEU A 276 7.00 -2.94 9.57
C LEU A 276 6.96 -3.65 10.94
N VAL A 277 7.82 -3.24 11.89
CA VAL A 277 7.87 -3.83 13.24
C VAL A 277 6.81 -3.23 14.17
N LYS A 278 6.47 -1.95 13.99
CA LYS A 278 5.46 -1.26 14.80
C LYS A 278 4.04 -1.76 14.52
N GLN A 279 3.75 -2.09 13.27
CA GLN A 279 2.47 -2.66 12.88
C GLN A 279 2.34 -4.13 13.31
N ARG A 280 1.12 -4.63 13.52
CA ARG A 280 0.84 -6.01 13.97
C ARG A 280 -0.05 -6.82 13.01
N GLU A 281 -0.47 -6.22 11.92
CA GLU A 281 -1.48 -6.79 11.00
C GLU A 281 -0.85 -7.62 9.88
N ILE A 282 0.34 -7.21 9.43
CA ILE A 282 1.08 -7.80 8.32
C ILE A 282 2.17 -8.70 8.88
N GLU A 283 2.13 -9.97 8.45
CA GLU A 283 3.16 -10.93 8.78
C GLU A 283 4.38 -10.70 7.89
N PHE A 284 5.59 -10.97 8.38
CA PHE A 284 6.78 -10.79 7.57
C PHE A 284 7.84 -11.84 7.81
N GLY A 285 8.61 -12.14 6.77
CA GLY A 285 9.65 -13.15 6.80
C GLY A 285 10.57 -13.11 5.58
N THR A 286 11.49 -14.05 5.53
CA THR A 286 12.51 -14.18 4.47
C THR A 286 12.70 -15.65 4.10
N ILE A 287 13.60 -15.92 3.15
CA ILE A 287 13.94 -17.30 2.77
C ILE A 287 14.70 -17.99 3.91
N GLU A 288 14.36 -19.24 4.19
CA GLU A 288 15.01 -20.05 5.22
C GLU A 288 16.53 -20.18 4.94
N SER A 289 17.34 -20.01 5.99
CA SER A 289 18.81 -20.13 5.90
C SER A 289 19.45 -19.18 4.86
N SER A 290 18.77 -18.07 4.54
CA SER A 290 19.29 -17.04 3.63
C SER A 290 20.34 -16.14 4.28
N SER A 291 21.13 -15.46 3.44
CA SER A 291 22.03 -14.39 3.88
C SER A 291 21.26 -13.26 4.58
N THR A 292 20.03 -12.99 4.15
CA THR A 292 19.12 -12.00 4.74
C THR A 292 18.70 -12.39 6.17
N PHE A 293 18.33 -13.66 6.40
CA PHE A 293 18.05 -14.13 7.76
C PHE A 293 19.26 -13.97 8.70
N GLN A 294 20.45 -14.35 8.23
CA GLN A 294 21.70 -14.21 9.00
C GLN A 294 22.12 -12.75 9.22
N PHE A 295 21.81 -11.86 8.28
CA PHE A 295 22.06 -10.42 8.44
C PHE A 295 21.31 -9.85 9.65
N PHE A 296 20.01 -10.17 9.78
CA PHE A 296 19.22 -9.69 10.92
C PHE A 296 19.70 -10.31 12.23
N LYS A 297 20.05 -11.59 12.23
CA LYS A 297 20.65 -12.28 13.38
C LYS A 297 21.90 -11.59 13.91
N ASN A 298 22.81 -11.23 13.01
CA ASN A 298 24.13 -10.69 13.36
C ASN A 298 24.12 -9.15 13.50
N SER A 299 22.98 -8.49 13.28
CA SER A 299 22.89 -7.04 13.33
C SER A 299 22.96 -6.50 14.75
N ARG A 300 23.58 -5.32 14.91
CA ARG A 300 23.60 -4.56 16.17
C ARG A 300 22.47 -3.54 16.29
N ASN A 301 21.69 -3.34 15.21
CA ASN A 301 20.56 -2.42 15.24
C ASN A 301 19.40 -3.08 16.02
N PRO A 302 18.81 -2.39 17.01
CA PRO A 302 17.71 -2.94 17.80
C PRO A 302 16.48 -3.31 16.95
N ILE A 303 16.14 -2.53 15.92
CA ILE A 303 15.02 -2.83 15.02
C ILE A 303 15.29 -4.13 14.24
N HIS A 304 16.52 -4.33 13.77
CA HIS A 304 16.91 -5.55 13.06
C HIS A 304 16.89 -6.78 13.98
N GLN A 305 17.28 -6.63 15.25
CA GLN A 305 17.18 -7.70 16.24
C GLN A 305 15.73 -8.06 16.53
N MET A 306 14.83 -7.08 16.64
CA MET A 306 13.39 -7.33 16.78
C MET A 306 12.82 -8.08 15.57
N ILE A 307 13.24 -7.74 14.35
CA ILE A 307 12.87 -8.47 13.12
C ILE A 307 13.36 -9.92 13.19
N TYR A 308 14.62 -10.13 13.58
CA TYR A 308 15.17 -11.47 13.76
C TYR A 308 14.37 -12.27 14.79
N GLU A 309 14.16 -11.74 15.99
CA GLU A 309 13.41 -12.42 17.04
C GLU A 309 11.97 -12.76 16.63
N TYR A 310 11.32 -11.86 15.89
CA TYR A 310 10.00 -12.10 15.32
C TYR A 310 10.01 -13.32 14.41
N MET A 311 10.99 -13.38 13.50
CA MET A 311 11.12 -14.47 12.53
C MET A 311 11.54 -15.78 13.19
N ASP A 312 12.46 -15.73 14.15
CA ASP A 312 13.00 -16.91 14.85
C ASP A 312 11.92 -17.58 15.70
N LYS A 313 11.10 -16.80 16.42
CA LYS A 313 9.96 -17.30 17.21
C LYS A 313 8.86 -17.95 16.35
N ARG A 314 8.76 -17.59 15.07
CA ARG A 314 7.71 -18.06 14.13
C ARG A 314 8.29 -18.76 12.91
N ARG A 315 9.46 -19.38 13.07
CA ARG A 315 10.26 -19.92 11.96
C ARG A 315 9.45 -20.79 10.99
N ASP A 316 8.64 -21.70 11.53
CA ASP A 316 7.85 -22.67 10.75
C ASP A 316 6.74 -22.03 9.93
N TYR A 317 6.32 -20.82 10.30
CA TYR A 317 5.18 -20.16 9.68
C TYR A 317 5.57 -18.96 8.84
N VAL A 318 6.60 -18.18 9.18
CA VAL A 318 6.94 -16.94 8.42
C VAL A 318 8.08 -17.12 7.43
N LEU A 319 8.95 -18.12 7.60
CA LEU A 319 10.02 -18.35 6.63
C LEU A 319 9.51 -19.17 5.45
N VAL A 320 10.04 -18.86 4.26
CA VAL A 320 9.69 -19.52 3.00
C VAL A 320 10.89 -20.31 2.46
N LYS A 321 10.66 -21.35 1.67
CA LYS A 321 11.76 -22.23 1.21
C LYS A 321 12.50 -21.67 0.02
N ASN A 322 11.79 -21.01 -0.88
CA ASN A 322 12.35 -20.51 -2.13
C ASN A 322 11.68 -19.18 -2.53
N TYR A 323 12.25 -18.55 -3.56
CA TYR A 323 11.77 -17.26 -4.05
C TYR A 323 10.36 -17.35 -4.66
N HIS A 324 10.01 -18.47 -5.30
CA HIS A 324 8.68 -18.63 -5.92
C HIS A 324 7.55 -18.67 -4.87
N GLU A 325 7.75 -19.44 -3.79
CA GLU A 325 6.84 -19.48 -2.63
C GLU A 325 6.71 -18.10 -1.98
N ALA A 326 7.81 -17.35 -1.88
CA ALA A 326 7.80 -16.00 -1.35
C ALA A 326 6.86 -15.08 -2.14
N VAL A 327 6.97 -15.09 -3.47
CA VAL A 327 6.16 -14.26 -4.36
C VAL A 327 4.69 -14.64 -4.28
N GLN A 328 4.38 -15.94 -4.35
CA GLN A 328 3.02 -16.43 -4.27
C GLN A 328 2.36 -16.03 -2.94
N ARG A 329 3.10 -16.15 -1.83
CA ARG A 329 2.59 -15.78 -0.50
C ARG A 329 2.28 -14.28 -0.38
N VAL A 330 3.13 -13.41 -0.91
CA VAL A 330 2.87 -11.94 -0.91
C VAL A 330 1.64 -11.61 -1.76
N LEU A 331 1.40 -12.32 -2.86
CA LEU A 331 0.23 -12.12 -3.70
C LEU A 331 -1.06 -12.57 -3.01
N GLU A 332 -1.05 -13.74 -2.37
CA GLU A 332 -2.25 -14.39 -1.84
C GLU A 332 -2.63 -13.93 -0.42
N SER A 333 -1.65 -13.57 0.42
CA SER A 333 -1.86 -13.32 1.85
C SER A 333 -1.38 -11.93 2.29
N ASN A 334 -1.74 -11.52 3.52
CA ASN A 334 -1.27 -10.27 4.12
C ASN A 334 0.17 -10.43 4.66
N TYR A 335 1.12 -10.63 3.75
CA TYR A 335 2.50 -10.99 4.06
C TYR A 335 3.49 -10.07 3.35
N ALA A 336 4.51 -9.63 4.09
CA ALA A 336 5.64 -8.86 3.59
C ALA A 336 6.88 -9.75 3.44
N PHE A 337 7.45 -9.77 2.24
CA PHE A 337 8.67 -10.52 1.98
C PHE A 337 9.91 -9.63 2.09
N ILE A 338 10.84 -10.04 2.94
CA ILE A 338 12.13 -9.38 3.13
C ILE A 338 13.20 -10.12 2.33
N GLY A 339 13.81 -9.44 1.37
CA GLY A 339 14.73 -10.06 0.41
C GLY A 339 15.49 -9.04 -0.42
N GLU A 340 16.08 -9.49 -1.53
CA GLU A 340 16.97 -8.71 -2.37
C GLU A 340 16.21 -7.67 -3.20
N SER A 341 16.55 -6.38 -3.03
CA SER A 341 15.83 -5.25 -3.61
C SER A 341 15.72 -5.33 -5.13
N ILE A 342 16.79 -5.74 -5.83
CA ILE A 342 16.78 -5.81 -7.29
C ILE A 342 15.80 -6.86 -7.85
N SER A 343 15.61 -7.97 -7.13
CA SER A 343 14.65 -8.99 -7.50
C SER A 343 13.22 -8.52 -7.16
N GLN A 344 13.06 -7.75 -6.08
CA GLN A 344 11.78 -7.13 -5.71
C GLN A 344 11.35 -6.03 -6.68
N ASP A 345 12.29 -5.20 -7.17
CA ASP A 345 12.03 -4.16 -8.17
C ASP A 345 11.46 -4.77 -9.46
N LEU A 346 12.00 -5.92 -9.89
CA LEU A 346 11.45 -6.66 -11.03
C LEU A 346 10.03 -7.16 -10.78
N LEU A 347 9.77 -7.70 -9.58
CA LEU A 347 8.44 -8.19 -9.24
C LEU A 347 7.42 -7.06 -9.18
N ALA A 348 7.79 -5.91 -8.63
CA ALA A 348 6.94 -4.71 -8.62
C ALA A 348 6.69 -4.19 -10.05
N ALA A 349 7.69 -4.31 -10.94
CA ALA A 349 7.56 -3.95 -12.35
C ALA A 349 6.74 -4.96 -13.18
N ARG A 350 6.69 -6.24 -12.76
CA ARG A 350 5.93 -7.29 -13.46
C ARG A 350 4.51 -7.47 -12.93
N HIS A 351 4.34 -7.36 -11.61
CA HIS A 351 3.07 -7.52 -10.93
C HIS A 351 2.59 -6.17 -10.40
N CYS A 352 1.62 -5.56 -11.07
CA CYS A 352 1.20 -4.19 -10.75
C CYS A 352 0.46 -4.08 -9.40
N ASN A 353 0.14 -5.20 -8.76
CA ASN A 353 -0.42 -5.27 -7.40
C ASN A 353 0.66 -5.31 -6.32
N LEU A 354 1.93 -5.50 -6.70
CA LEU A 354 3.06 -5.51 -5.79
C LEU A 354 3.78 -4.16 -5.79
N MET A 355 4.46 -3.88 -4.70
CA MET A 355 5.30 -2.72 -4.53
C MET A 355 6.45 -3.05 -3.58
N ARG A 356 7.59 -2.37 -3.77
CA ARG A 356 8.70 -2.40 -2.83
C ARG A 356 8.63 -1.15 -1.94
N ALA A 357 8.80 -1.33 -0.63
CA ALA A 357 8.97 -0.20 0.28
C ALA A 357 10.26 0.57 -0.08
N PRO A 358 10.30 1.91 0.03
CA PRO A 358 11.44 2.71 -0.43
C PRO A 358 12.77 2.37 0.26
N GLU A 359 12.75 2.09 1.57
CA GLU A 359 13.95 1.81 2.35
C GLU A 359 14.66 0.54 1.86
N VAL A 360 15.98 0.65 1.67
CA VAL A 360 16.88 -0.47 1.39
C VAL A 360 18.05 -0.41 2.37
N VAL A 361 18.29 -1.52 3.07
CA VAL A 361 19.38 -1.62 4.06
C VAL A 361 20.40 -2.68 3.67
N GLY A 362 21.59 -2.62 4.24
CA GLY A 362 22.60 -3.67 4.06
C GLY A 362 23.05 -3.80 2.60
N ALA A 363 23.56 -2.68 2.04
CA ALA A 363 24.14 -2.61 0.70
C ALA A 363 25.12 -3.78 0.48
N ARG A 364 24.91 -4.53 -0.60
CA ARG A 364 25.60 -5.78 -0.90
C ARG A 364 25.61 -6.02 -2.42
N GLY A 365 26.22 -7.11 -2.88
CA GLY A 365 26.20 -7.46 -4.29
C GLY A 365 26.22 -8.96 -4.53
N PHE A 366 25.85 -9.35 -5.75
CA PHE A 366 26.03 -10.70 -6.25
C PHE A 366 27.40 -10.82 -6.91
N GLY A 367 28.12 -11.88 -6.54
CA GLY A 367 29.44 -12.19 -7.08
C GLY A 367 29.48 -13.62 -7.62
N ILE A 368 30.41 -13.87 -8.53
CA ILE A 368 30.70 -15.23 -8.99
C ILE A 368 31.61 -15.87 -7.94
N ALA A 369 31.25 -17.06 -7.49
CA ALA A 369 32.02 -17.79 -6.49
C ALA A 369 32.91 -18.85 -7.15
N THR A 370 34.09 -19.05 -6.57
CA THR A 370 35.11 -19.99 -7.01
C THR A 370 35.71 -20.70 -5.79
N ALA A 371 36.40 -21.83 -6.01
CA ALA A 371 37.14 -22.49 -4.94
C ALA A 371 38.18 -21.52 -4.32
N LYS A 372 38.38 -21.61 -2.99
CA LYS A 372 39.31 -20.73 -2.27
C LYS A 372 40.71 -20.83 -2.86
N GLY A 373 41.31 -19.69 -3.19
CA GLY A 373 42.64 -19.63 -3.80
C GLY A 373 42.70 -20.00 -5.29
N SER A 374 41.55 -20.21 -5.94
CA SER A 374 41.50 -20.48 -7.39
C SER A 374 42.03 -19.29 -8.20
N PRO A 375 42.88 -19.51 -9.21
CA PRO A 375 43.34 -18.44 -10.11
C PRO A 375 42.20 -17.81 -10.91
N TRP A 376 41.05 -18.49 -11.03
CA TRP A 376 39.87 -18.00 -11.71
C TRP A 376 39.24 -16.79 -11.02
N ALA A 377 39.36 -16.66 -9.70
CA ALA A 377 38.76 -15.55 -8.96
C ALA A 377 39.26 -14.19 -9.51
N ASN A 378 40.57 -14.03 -9.64
CA ASN A 378 41.19 -12.79 -10.14
C ASN A 378 40.89 -12.57 -11.63
N LYS A 379 41.00 -13.62 -12.45
CA LYS A 379 40.72 -13.54 -13.90
C LYS A 379 39.28 -13.11 -14.17
N LEU A 380 38.32 -13.74 -13.50
CA LEU A 380 36.89 -13.43 -13.62
C LEU A 380 36.58 -12.04 -13.05
N SER A 381 37.18 -11.67 -11.91
CA SER A 381 36.96 -10.34 -11.33
C SER A 381 37.40 -9.22 -12.28
N LEU A 382 38.55 -9.34 -12.94
CA LEU A 382 39.00 -8.38 -13.95
C LEU A 382 38.07 -8.36 -15.18
N ALA A 383 37.58 -9.52 -15.61
CA ALA A 383 36.64 -9.60 -16.73
C ALA A 383 35.28 -8.95 -16.39
N VAL A 384 34.75 -9.17 -15.18
CA VAL A 384 33.53 -8.53 -14.68
C VAL A 384 33.70 -7.00 -14.62
N LEU A 385 34.85 -6.50 -14.16
CA LEU A 385 35.14 -5.07 -14.17
C LEU A 385 35.12 -4.49 -15.59
N LYS A 386 35.77 -5.16 -16.55
CA LYS A 386 35.75 -4.74 -17.96
C LYS A 386 34.33 -4.70 -18.54
N LEU A 387 33.49 -5.68 -18.20
CA LEU A 387 32.07 -5.71 -18.61
C LEU A 387 31.25 -4.59 -17.96
N GLY A 388 31.62 -4.18 -16.75
CA GLY A 388 31.03 -3.00 -16.09
C GLY A 388 31.43 -1.70 -16.79
N GLU A 389 32.72 -1.53 -17.08
CA GLU A 389 33.27 -0.36 -17.76
C GLU A 389 32.78 -0.20 -19.21
N SER A 390 32.57 -1.32 -19.93
CA SER A 390 32.02 -1.32 -21.29
C SER A 390 30.52 -1.04 -21.36
N GLY A 391 29.80 -1.08 -20.23
CA GLY A 391 28.34 -0.99 -20.17
C GLY A 391 27.61 -2.30 -20.54
N ASP A 392 28.34 -3.40 -20.75
CA ASP A 392 27.74 -4.70 -21.05
C ASP A 392 26.85 -5.23 -19.91
N LEU A 393 27.25 -5.00 -18.64
CA LEU A 393 26.43 -5.41 -17.49
C LEU A 393 25.10 -4.66 -17.42
N ASP A 394 25.11 -3.36 -17.77
CA ASP A 394 23.90 -2.54 -17.87
C ASP A 394 23.01 -2.98 -19.04
N TYR A 395 23.62 -3.29 -20.19
CA TYR A 395 22.91 -3.85 -21.33
C TYR A 395 22.19 -5.17 -20.96
N LEU A 396 22.90 -6.11 -20.32
CA LEU A 396 22.32 -7.35 -19.84
C LEU A 396 21.21 -7.11 -18.82
N ARG A 397 21.39 -6.15 -17.90
CA ARG A 397 20.37 -5.82 -16.91
C ARG A 397 19.10 -5.34 -17.61
N ASN A 398 19.21 -4.39 -18.53
CA ASN A 398 18.07 -3.84 -19.25
C ASN A 398 17.35 -4.89 -20.10
N LYS A 399 18.09 -5.84 -20.69
CA LYS A 399 17.53 -6.98 -21.44
C LYS A 399 16.62 -7.86 -20.57
N TRP A 400 17.03 -8.15 -19.34
CA TRP A 400 16.33 -9.12 -18.47
C TRP A 400 15.35 -8.48 -17.47
N TRP A 401 15.48 -7.18 -17.19
CA TRP A 401 14.60 -6.40 -16.30
C TRP A 401 13.52 -5.60 -17.07
N GLU A 402 12.91 -6.21 -18.09
CA GLU A 402 11.83 -5.54 -18.83
C GLU A 402 10.58 -5.34 -17.96
N THR A 403 10.03 -4.12 -17.98
CA THR A 403 8.86 -3.72 -17.19
C THR A 403 7.58 -4.02 -17.95
N THR A 404 6.73 -4.92 -17.44
CA THR A 404 5.43 -5.23 -18.08
C THR A 404 4.27 -4.39 -17.55
N CYS A 405 4.41 -3.84 -16.34
CA CYS A 405 3.52 -2.81 -15.86
C CYS A 405 3.78 -1.55 -16.66
N PHE A 406 2.97 -1.31 -17.67
CA PHE A 406 2.73 0.04 -18.13
C PHE A 406 2.27 0.80 -16.90
N HIS A 407 3.11 1.70 -16.39
CA HIS A 407 2.59 2.88 -15.72
C HIS A 407 1.66 3.51 -16.75
N LYS A 408 0.37 3.13 -16.72
CA LYS A 408 -0.68 4.02 -17.18
C LYS A 408 -0.32 5.31 -16.47
N GLY A 409 0.18 6.28 -17.23
CA GLY A 409 0.36 7.62 -16.72
C GLY A 409 -0.88 7.93 -15.92
N SER A 410 -0.68 8.53 -14.76
CA SER A 410 -1.68 8.87 -13.74
C SER A 410 -2.84 9.76 -14.23
N ASP A 411 -3.10 9.80 -15.54
CA ASP A 411 -4.11 10.56 -16.25
C ASP A 411 -5.37 9.75 -16.55
N THR A 412 -5.45 8.47 -16.13
CA THR A 412 -6.74 7.75 -16.19
C THR A 412 -7.58 8.13 -14.98
N TRP A 413 -8.41 9.16 -15.16
CA TRP A 413 -9.46 9.54 -14.22
C TRP A 413 -10.26 8.30 -13.79
N SER A 414 -10.21 7.98 -12.51
CA SER A 414 -11.01 6.92 -11.90
C SER A 414 -12.17 7.56 -11.15
N PRO A 415 -13.43 7.10 -11.35
CA PRO A 415 -14.56 7.66 -10.63
C PRO A 415 -14.40 7.45 -9.13
N LEU A 416 -14.82 8.43 -8.34
CA LEU A 416 -14.72 8.37 -6.89
C LEU A 416 -15.61 7.24 -6.35
N LYS A 417 -15.00 6.29 -5.67
CA LYS A 417 -15.70 5.13 -5.11
C LYS A 417 -16.51 5.52 -3.86
N PRO A 418 -17.71 4.96 -3.63
CA PRO A 418 -18.52 5.24 -2.44
C PRO A 418 -17.77 5.02 -1.12
N GLN A 419 -16.83 4.06 -1.09
CA GLN A 419 -15.99 3.75 0.06
C GLN A 419 -15.16 4.95 0.53
N ALA A 420 -14.70 5.82 -0.40
CA ALA A 420 -13.95 7.03 -0.06
C ALA A 420 -14.84 8.14 0.52
N MET A 421 -16.15 8.10 0.28
CA MET A 421 -17.13 9.07 0.82
C MET A 421 -18.02 8.47 1.91
N GLY A 422 -17.75 7.24 2.36
CA GLY A 422 -18.61 6.50 3.29
C GLY A 422 -18.91 7.25 4.59
N GLY A 423 -17.92 7.95 5.15
CA GLY A 423 -18.12 8.77 6.36
C GLY A 423 -19.07 9.94 6.18
N LEU A 424 -19.15 10.55 4.99
CA LEU A 424 -20.08 11.65 4.73
C LEU A 424 -21.53 11.15 4.80
N PHE A 425 -21.81 9.99 4.20
CA PHE A 425 -23.12 9.34 4.30
C PHE A 425 -23.46 8.95 5.74
N LEU A 426 -22.47 8.46 6.49
CA LEU A 426 -22.65 8.10 7.91
C LEU A 426 -22.97 9.34 8.76
N VAL A 427 -22.22 10.44 8.60
CA VAL A 427 -22.46 11.70 9.33
C VAL A 427 -23.85 12.26 9.01
N LEU A 428 -24.26 12.21 7.74
CA LEU A 428 -25.61 12.61 7.33
C LEU A 428 -26.69 11.76 8.02
N ALA A 429 -26.54 10.43 8.02
CA ALA A 429 -27.50 9.53 8.65
C ALA A 429 -27.62 9.78 10.17
N ILE A 430 -26.49 9.97 10.85
CA ILE A 430 -26.46 10.30 12.28
C ILE A 430 -27.13 11.66 12.53
N GLY A 431 -26.82 12.67 11.71
CA GLY A 431 -27.40 14.02 11.84
C GLY A 431 -28.92 14.05 11.67
N LEU A 432 -29.44 13.32 10.66
CA LEU A 432 -30.89 13.19 10.45
C LEU A 432 -31.57 12.48 11.62
N ALA A 433 -30.98 11.39 12.13
CA ALA A 433 -31.51 10.67 13.27
C ALA A 433 -31.54 11.54 14.54
N LEU A 434 -30.45 12.27 14.82
CA LEU A 434 -30.38 13.19 15.96
C LEU A 434 -31.42 14.31 15.85
N GLY A 435 -31.62 14.89 14.66
CA GLY A 435 -32.63 15.92 14.44
C GLY A 435 -34.05 15.44 14.75
N VAL A 436 -34.41 14.23 14.31
CA VAL A 436 -35.71 13.63 14.63
C VAL A 436 -35.84 13.35 16.13
N ILE A 437 -34.78 12.85 16.77
CA ILE A 437 -34.77 12.60 18.22
C ILE A 437 -34.98 13.90 18.99
N VAL A 438 -34.29 14.98 18.64
CA VAL A 438 -34.46 16.29 19.30
C VAL A 438 -35.89 16.80 19.13
N ALA A 439 -36.47 16.70 17.91
CA ALA A 439 -37.85 17.09 17.68
C ALA A 439 -38.86 16.26 18.52
N LEU A 440 -38.60 14.96 18.70
CA LEU A 440 -39.42 14.11 19.57
C LEU A 440 -39.28 14.50 21.06
N VAL A 441 -38.08 14.87 21.50
CA VAL A 441 -37.83 15.35 22.86
C VAL A 441 -38.50 16.70 23.11
N GLU A 442 -38.42 17.64 22.16
CA GLU A 442 -39.12 18.93 22.21
C GLU A 442 -40.63 18.74 22.32
N LEU A 443 -41.20 17.86 21.48
CA LEU A 443 -42.61 17.53 21.52
C LEU A 443 -42.98 16.89 22.86
N SER A 444 -42.18 15.94 23.35
CA SER A 444 -42.41 15.28 24.63
C SER A 444 -42.38 16.25 25.82
N ASN A 445 -41.42 17.18 25.84
CA ASN A 445 -41.32 18.20 26.88
C ASN A 445 -42.50 19.18 26.82
N LYS A 446 -42.91 19.60 25.61
CA LYS A 446 -44.08 20.45 25.42
C LYS A 446 -45.37 19.76 25.87
N SER A 447 -45.55 18.50 25.48
CA SER A 447 -46.71 17.68 25.89
C SER A 447 -46.72 17.43 27.39
N ARG A 448 -45.56 17.27 28.04
CA ARG A 448 -45.45 17.16 29.49
C ARG A 448 -45.92 18.44 30.20
N HIS A 449 -45.45 19.61 29.75
CA HIS A 449 -45.91 20.89 30.30
C HIS A 449 -47.40 21.15 30.04
N ALA A 450 -47.93 20.74 28.89
CA ALA A 450 -49.36 20.83 28.61
C ALA A 450 -50.18 19.87 29.49
N ALA A 451 -49.70 18.64 29.70
CA ALA A 451 -50.33 17.65 30.58
C ALA A 451 -50.37 18.09 32.04
N GLU A 452 -49.30 18.76 32.53
CA GLU A 452 -49.26 19.37 33.86
C GLU A 452 -50.31 20.49 34.02
N ARG A 453 -50.56 21.30 32.97
CA ARG A 453 -51.60 22.34 32.99
C ARG A 453 -53.02 21.77 32.91
N GLU A 454 -53.22 20.71 32.13
CA GLU A 454 -54.54 20.11 31.87
C GLU A 454 -54.90 18.95 32.81
N LYS A 455 -54.01 18.56 33.75
CA LYS A 455 -54.15 17.38 34.63
C LYS A 455 -54.45 16.07 33.89
N LYS A 456 -53.88 15.89 32.70
CA LYS A 456 -54.01 14.68 31.88
C LYS A 456 -52.74 13.84 31.94
N SER A 457 -52.80 12.59 31.46
CA SER A 457 -51.60 11.76 31.29
C SER A 457 -50.72 12.32 30.17
N CYS A 458 -49.40 12.40 30.39
CA CYS A 458 -48.44 12.86 29.38
C CYS A 458 -48.51 12.04 28.09
N CYS A 459 -48.79 10.74 28.20
CA CYS A 459 -48.87 9.83 27.06
C CYS A 459 -50.11 10.11 26.19
N SER A 460 -51.26 10.44 26.79
CA SER A 460 -52.47 10.76 26.03
C SER A 460 -52.35 12.09 25.28
N VAL A 461 -51.76 13.11 25.91
CA VAL A 461 -51.54 14.42 25.29
C VAL A 461 -50.49 14.37 24.17
N LEU A 462 -49.44 13.58 24.35
CA LEU A 462 -48.42 13.36 23.31
C LEU A 462 -49.00 12.64 22.08
N MET A 463 -49.81 11.60 22.30
CA MET A 463 -50.43 10.82 21.23
C MET A 463 -51.47 11.65 20.44
N GLU A 464 -52.22 12.51 21.13
CA GLU A 464 -53.16 13.46 20.52
C GLU A 464 -52.45 14.55 19.69
N GLU A 465 -51.38 15.16 20.21
CA GLU A 465 -50.56 16.12 19.46
C GLU A 465 -49.86 15.49 18.25
N MET A 466 -49.33 14.26 18.39
CA MET A 466 -48.76 13.53 17.27
C MET A 466 -49.83 13.23 16.21
N SER A 467 -50.99 12.69 16.59
CA SER A 467 -52.04 12.36 15.62
C SER A 467 -52.55 13.62 14.91
N HIS A 468 -52.64 14.75 15.61
CA HIS A 468 -53.05 16.02 15.01
C HIS A 468 -52.01 16.57 14.02
N ARG A 469 -50.71 16.48 14.33
CA ARG A 469 -49.62 17.00 13.47
C ARG A 469 -49.34 16.13 12.24
N PHE A 470 -49.53 14.80 12.35
CA PHE A 470 -49.34 13.87 11.23
C PHE A 470 -50.61 13.65 10.39
N ARG A 471 -51.75 14.26 10.75
CA ARG A 471 -52.97 14.18 9.94
C ARG A 471 -52.85 15.08 8.71
N ILE A 472 -52.58 14.49 7.55
CA ILE A 472 -52.64 15.17 6.25
C ILE A 472 -54.09 15.63 6.03
N LYS A 473 -54.32 16.96 5.95
CA LYS A 473 -55.61 17.52 5.52
C LYS A 473 -55.73 17.38 4.00
N GLU A 474 -56.37 16.31 3.52
CA GLU A 474 -56.88 16.28 2.15
C GLU A 474 -58.17 17.10 2.09
N GLY A 475 -58.17 18.23 1.37
CA GLY A 475 -59.42 18.96 1.13
C GLY A 475 -59.29 20.40 0.63
N ALA A 476 -59.06 20.56 -0.68
CA ALA A 476 -59.56 21.69 -1.45
C ALA A 476 -59.77 21.25 -2.91
N ARG A 477 -60.84 20.45 -3.15
CA ARG A 477 -61.47 20.37 -4.48
C ARG A 477 -62.60 21.39 -4.48
N GLU A 478 -62.38 22.51 -5.15
CA GLU A 478 -63.46 23.43 -5.55
C GLU A 478 -64.44 22.70 -6.46
N ASN A 479 -65.72 22.78 -6.13
CA ASN A 479 -66.82 22.30 -6.97
C ASN A 479 -67.36 23.51 -7.76
N PRO A 480 -67.38 23.51 -9.10
CA PRO A 480 -68.00 24.58 -9.88
C PRO A 480 -69.53 24.35 -9.99
N GLU A 481 -70.21 25.42 -10.37
CA GLU A 481 -71.64 25.53 -10.73
C GLU A 481 -72.67 25.79 -9.62
N ARG A 482 -73.15 27.04 -9.59
CA ARG A 482 -74.53 27.26 -10.05
C ARG A 482 -74.70 28.65 -10.68
N VAL A 483 -75.34 28.64 -11.84
CA VAL A 483 -75.54 29.72 -12.80
C VAL A 483 -77.03 30.15 -12.80
N LYS A 484 -77.27 31.43 -13.12
CA LYS A 484 -78.48 32.05 -13.75
C LYS A 484 -79.69 32.42 -12.88
N PRO A 485 -80.60 33.30 -13.37
CA PRO A 485 -80.70 33.92 -14.70
C PRO A 485 -80.13 35.33 -14.84
#